data_AF-A0AAV4GXJ3-F1
#
_entry.id   AF-A0AAV4GXJ3-F1
#
_cell.length_a   1.000
_cell.length_b   1.000
_cell.length_c   1.000
_cell.angle_alpha   90.00
_cell.angle_beta   90.00
_cell.angle_gamma   90.00
#
_symmetry.space_group_name_H-M   'P 1'
#
loop_
_entity.id
_entity.type
_entity.pdbx_description
1 polymer ?
#
loop_
_entity_poly.entity_id
_entity_poly.type
_entity_poly.pdbx_seq_one_letter_code
_entity_poly.pdbx_strand_id
1 'polypeptide(L)'
;MYLKYQDPNKNEATALAQCYPNPEQVFEDVVRPLVEAKGLDFPGPVVTSHLRQVYWRACLNLPWAPGLIATHPEKETAVTNVYLRACEQLEKLGLMRFGEDDTWQPMTSERVVNMLETLAKYVKSSLATSKGRGFKIILNQAKDDLLSDHESSDKQEQLNNISELHSMAHLQECNNCVSKHTSVCKNNRMACSDKRLENQKWKEIGCPSIVSSSNTPNDSSLCLDHQPINKVQLQYYKESTERTKAKWLCTVHVGWPFPFTVQAQGISLPGAQMLGYMEVATKLKTQGLLTSCNSALSPQVLGRLMLFDLQAHWDRSLHCYLDDTLKQKFAADAELFCDASISGFGAYLVPKDSGKVKWLCESWQDHDAAFLDIIYPRKWMFESTLAEFYATVTSVYSWKKKLRGKRLLCFTDSQTTVGLINSFMKNPVKEEYCICILDHLIKSLQTTCLSYSITLQAVWVDRERNTLADLLSRKETIRFCSTVPKAALYKTKAKKLSIPWSQHAL
;
A
#
# COMPACT_ATOMS: atom_id res chain seq x y z
N MET A 1 23.12 -24.09 33.36
CA MET A 1 22.93 -24.50 31.96
C MET A 1 21.45 -24.88 31.75
N TYR A 2 20.53 -23.92 31.88
CA TYR A 2 19.07 -24.18 31.94
C TYR A 2 18.21 -23.12 31.19
N LEU A 3 18.83 -22.09 30.62
CA LEU A 3 18.17 -20.97 29.93
C LEU A 3 17.57 -21.37 28.56
N LYS A 4 17.97 -22.53 28.00
CA LYS A 4 17.55 -22.98 26.66
C LYS A 4 16.09 -23.44 26.56
N TYR A 5 15.43 -23.63 27.70
CA TYR A 5 14.06 -24.14 27.78
C TYR A 5 13.06 -23.10 28.32
N GLN A 6 13.47 -21.84 28.50
CA GLN A 6 12.56 -20.75 28.86
C GLN A 6 12.02 -20.11 27.59
N ASP A 7 10.70 -20.07 27.47
CA ASP A 7 10.00 -19.40 26.37
C ASP A 7 8.78 -18.63 26.91
N PRO A 8 8.69 -17.31 26.67
CA PRO A 8 9.75 -16.42 26.20
C PRO A 8 10.97 -16.45 27.13
N ASN A 9 12.14 -16.11 26.59
CA ASN A 9 13.34 -15.96 27.41
C ASN A 9 13.21 -14.77 28.36
N LYS A 10 14.03 -14.68 29.42
CA LYS A 10 13.93 -13.62 30.44
C LYS A 10 13.89 -12.20 29.87
N ASN A 11 14.69 -11.88 28.88
CA ASN A 11 14.76 -10.52 28.31
C ASN A 11 13.48 -10.21 27.52
N GLU A 12 13.02 -11.17 26.73
CA GLU A 12 11.77 -11.07 25.95
C GLU A 12 10.55 -10.99 26.88
N ALA A 13 10.47 -11.84 27.91
CA ALA A 13 9.42 -11.80 28.92
C ALA A 13 9.38 -10.43 29.62
N THR A 14 10.55 -9.87 29.93
CA THR A 14 10.66 -8.54 30.55
C THR A 14 10.15 -7.43 29.62
N ALA A 15 10.51 -7.49 28.33
CA ALA A 15 10.03 -6.55 27.33
C ALA A 15 8.51 -6.65 27.13
N LEU A 16 7.97 -7.86 27.03
CA LEU A 16 6.53 -8.10 26.91
C LEU A 16 5.79 -7.62 28.17
N ALA A 17 6.33 -7.86 29.36
CA ALA A 17 5.72 -7.39 30.62
C ALA A 17 5.71 -5.86 30.75
N GLN A 18 6.66 -5.16 30.14
CA GLN A 18 6.62 -3.70 30.02
C GLN A 18 5.54 -3.23 29.05
N CYS A 19 5.30 -3.98 27.96
CA CYS A 19 4.27 -3.66 26.97
C CYS A 19 2.86 -4.00 27.45
N TYR A 20 2.68 -5.08 28.20
CA TYR A 20 1.39 -5.59 28.67
C TYR A 20 1.38 -5.69 30.20
N PRO A 21 1.14 -4.58 30.92
CA PRO A 21 0.96 -4.63 32.36
C PRO A 21 -0.30 -5.46 32.68
N ASN A 22 -0.17 -6.42 33.59
CA ASN A 22 -1.25 -7.37 33.95
C ASN A 22 -1.81 -8.16 32.76
N PRO A 23 -1.01 -9.03 32.12
CA PRO A 23 -1.36 -9.67 30.85
C PRO A 23 -2.58 -10.59 30.94
N GLU A 24 -2.88 -11.16 32.13
CA GLU A 24 -4.09 -11.95 32.34
C GLU A 24 -5.36 -11.10 32.23
N GLN A 25 -5.38 -9.91 32.85
CA GLN A 25 -6.51 -8.98 32.76
C GLN A 25 -6.70 -8.48 31.33
N VAL A 26 -5.61 -8.08 30.66
CA VAL A 26 -5.66 -7.63 29.26
C VAL A 26 -6.21 -8.74 28.36
N PHE A 27 -5.73 -9.98 28.54
CA PHE A 27 -6.23 -11.13 27.80
C PHE A 27 -7.72 -11.35 28.05
N GLU A 28 -8.15 -11.30 29.31
CA GLU A 28 -9.54 -11.47 29.69
C GLU A 28 -10.45 -10.41 29.07
N ASP A 29 -10.09 -9.13 29.18
CA ASP A 29 -10.87 -8.01 28.65
C ASP A 29 -11.07 -8.11 27.13
N VAL A 30 -10.08 -8.67 26.42
CA VAL A 30 -10.13 -8.83 24.96
C VAL A 30 -10.85 -10.10 24.53
N VAL A 31 -10.61 -11.23 25.22
CA VAL A 31 -11.08 -12.55 24.78
C VAL A 31 -12.47 -12.89 25.31
N ARG A 32 -12.83 -12.43 26.51
CA ARG A 32 -14.13 -12.72 27.15
C ARG A 32 -15.32 -12.35 26.26
N PRO A 33 -15.37 -11.15 25.65
CA PRO A 33 -16.47 -10.82 24.75
C PRO A 33 -16.55 -11.76 23.54
N LEU A 34 -15.42 -12.20 22.99
CA LEU A 34 -15.36 -13.03 21.78
C LEU A 34 -15.90 -14.44 22.01
N VAL A 35 -15.54 -15.05 23.15
CA VAL A 35 -16.02 -16.39 23.50
C VAL A 35 -17.49 -16.36 23.88
N GLU A 36 -17.94 -15.33 24.60
CA GLU A 36 -19.37 -15.12 24.92
C GLU A 36 -20.21 -14.94 23.64
N ALA A 37 -19.71 -14.18 22.66
CA ALA A 37 -20.37 -14.00 21.37
C ALA A 37 -20.50 -15.30 20.55
N LYS A 38 -19.59 -16.26 20.77
CA LYS A 38 -19.64 -17.61 20.17
C LYS A 38 -20.36 -18.64 21.04
N GLY A 39 -20.71 -18.31 22.29
CA GLY A 39 -21.25 -19.25 23.25
C GLY A 39 -20.25 -20.34 23.68
N LEU A 40 -18.96 -20.00 23.72
CA LEU A 40 -17.88 -20.89 24.13
C LEU A 40 -17.46 -20.58 25.57
N ASP A 41 -16.92 -21.58 26.26
CA ASP A 41 -16.30 -21.40 27.57
C ASP A 41 -15.03 -20.55 27.47
N PHE A 42 -14.75 -19.78 28.53
CA PHE A 42 -13.55 -18.95 28.58
C PHE A 42 -12.28 -19.83 28.67
N PRO A 43 -11.31 -19.66 27.76
CA PRO A 43 -10.12 -20.50 27.71
C PRO A 43 -9.18 -20.17 28.87
N GLY A 44 -8.85 -21.19 29.67
CA GLY A 44 -7.83 -21.10 30.72
C GLY A 44 -6.54 -21.86 30.33
N PRO A 45 -5.38 -21.47 30.89
CA PRO A 45 -4.13 -22.16 30.63
C PRO A 45 -4.10 -23.54 31.29
N VAL A 46 -3.76 -24.57 30.51
CA VAL A 46 -3.48 -25.92 31.00
C VAL A 46 -2.01 -26.03 31.34
N VAL A 47 -1.70 -26.37 32.59
CA VAL A 47 -0.33 -26.40 33.10
C VAL A 47 0.11 -27.83 33.39
N THR A 48 1.23 -28.24 32.82
CA THR A 48 1.80 -29.57 32.97
C THR A 48 3.26 -29.49 33.44
N SER A 49 3.66 -30.40 34.33
CA SER A 49 5.05 -30.51 34.76
C SER A 49 5.84 -31.35 33.75
N HIS A 50 7.01 -30.88 33.35
CA HIS A 50 7.94 -31.60 32.47
C HIS A 50 9.28 -31.86 33.18
N LEU A 51 10.03 -32.86 32.67
CA LEU A 51 11.38 -33.21 33.15
C LEU A 51 11.46 -33.41 34.67
N ARG A 52 10.65 -34.31 35.25
CA ARG A 52 10.60 -34.56 36.71
C ARG A 52 10.34 -33.30 37.55
N GLN A 53 9.41 -32.44 37.11
CA GLN A 53 9.03 -31.19 37.79
C GLN A 53 10.11 -30.08 37.81
N VAL A 54 11.14 -30.19 36.96
CA VAL A 54 12.15 -29.14 36.82
C VAL A 54 11.61 -27.93 36.03
N TYR A 55 10.62 -28.15 35.16
CA TYR A 55 9.96 -27.09 34.40
C TYR A 55 8.45 -27.28 34.36
N TRP A 56 7.75 -26.16 34.20
CA TRP A 56 6.33 -26.08 33.94
C TRP A 56 6.09 -25.60 32.53
N ARG A 57 5.16 -26.27 31.84
CA ARG A 57 4.66 -25.88 30.53
C ARG A 57 3.22 -25.44 30.70
N ALA A 58 2.95 -24.17 30.41
CA ALA A 58 1.60 -23.64 30.29
C ALA A 58 1.20 -23.63 28.81
N CYS A 59 -0.02 -24.08 28.52
CA CYS A 59 -0.59 -24.11 27.18
C CYS A 59 -1.95 -23.41 27.19
N LEU A 60 -2.15 -22.42 26.33
CA LEU A 60 -3.41 -21.70 26.18
C LEU A 60 -3.94 -21.91 24.76
N ASN A 61 -5.08 -22.59 24.65
CA ASN A 61 -5.72 -22.88 23.36
C ASN A 61 -6.79 -21.84 23.08
N LEU A 62 -6.65 -21.12 21.96
CA LEU A 62 -7.66 -20.18 21.50
C LEU A 62 -8.47 -20.80 20.36
N PRO A 63 -9.78 -20.55 20.26
CA PRO A 63 -10.61 -21.16 19.21
C PRO A 63 -10.23 -20.76 17.78
N TRP A 64 -9.45 -19.68 17.62
CA TRP A 64 -9.08 -19.08 16.33
C TRP A 64 -7.57 -18.94 16.14
N ALA A 65 -6.75 -19.50 17.02
CA ALA A 65 -5.30 -19.46 16.90
C ALA A 65 -4.68 -20.80 17.32
N PRO A 66 -3.48 -21.14 16.79
CA PRO A 66 -2.72 -22.28 17.30
C PRO A 66 -2.50 -22.16 18.80
N GLY A 67 -2.43 -23.30 19.49
CA GLY A 67 -2.15 -23.35 20.93
C GLY A 67 -0.86 -22.61 21.27
N LEU A 68 -0.97 -21.64 22.19
CA LEU A 68 0.15 -20.85 22.69
C LEU A 68 0.83 -21.62 23.81
N ILE A 69 2.15 -21.68 23.80
CA ILE A 69 2.92 -22.44 24.78
C ILE A 69 3.95 -21.51 25.42
N ALA A 70 4.09 -21.62 26.73
CA ALA A 70 5.19 -21.00 27.47
C ALA A 70 5.80 -22.00 28.46
N THR A 71 7.09 -21.85 28.74
CA THR A 71 7.83 -22.73 29.63
C THR A 71 8.70 -21.95 30.61
N HIS A 72 8.66 -22.33 31.89
CA HIS A 72 9.48 -21.71 32.94
C HIS A 72 9.74 -22.68 34.11
N PRO A 73 10.86 -22.57 34.85
CA PRO A 73 11.11 -23.36 36.08
C PRO A 73 10.05 -23.16 37.16
N GLU A 74 9.43 -21.99 37.21
CA GLU A 74 8.37 -21.64 38.16
C GLU A 74 7.00 -21.71 37.47
N LYS A 75 6.04 -22.35 38.14
CA LYS A 75 4.69 -22.59 37.62
C LYS A 75 3.95 -21.30 37.28
N GLU A 76 3.93 -20.35 38.21
CA GLU A 76 3.22 -19.08 38.07
C GLU A 76 3.79 -18.25 36.92
N THR A 77 5.12 -18.17 36.85
CA THR A 77 5.81 -17.46 35.75
C THR A 77 5.53 -18.10 34.39
N ALA A 78 5.41 -19.43 34.29
CA ALA A 78 5.00 -20.09 33.05
C ALA A 78 3.57 -19.69 32.62
N VAL A 79 2.65 -19.53 33.59
CA VAL A 79 1.28 -19.06 33.35
C VAL A 79 1.29 -17.59 32.89
N THR A 80 1.97 -16.71 33.61
CA THR A 80 2.10 -15.29 33.20
C THR A 80 2.69 -15.17 31.80
N ASN A 81 3.71 -15.97 31.50
CA ASN A 81 4.36 -15.98 30.20
C ASN A 81 3.44 -16.41 29.05
N VAL A 82 2.53 -17.37 29.26
CA VAL A 82 1.59 -17.76 28.18
C VAL A 82 0.57 -16.66 27.91
N TYR A 83 0.16 -15.90 28.93
CA TYR A 83 -0.69 -14.71 28.74
C TYR A 83 0.05 -13.57 28.03
N LEU A 84 1.35 -13.37 28.31
CA LEU A 84 2.18 -12.40 27.57
C LEU A 84 2.22 -12.74 26.07
N ARG A 85 2.43 -14.02 25.73
CA ARG A 85 2.35 -14.51 24.35
C ARG A 85 0.97 -14.32 23.73
N ALA A 86 -0.09 -14.51 24.52
CA ALA A 86 -1.45 -14.28 24.07
C ALA A 86 -1.71 -12.81 23.74
N CYS A 87 -1.29 -11.88 24.60
CA CYS A 87 -1.37 -10.45 24.35
C CYS A 87 -0.61 -10.08 23.06
N GLU A 88 0.64 -10.52 22.93
CA GLU A 88 1.45 -10.28 21.73
C GLU A 88 0.72 -10.76 20.45
N GLN A 89 0.08 -11.93 20.52
CA GLN A 89 -0.66 -12.47 19.39
C GLN A 89 -1.94 -11.68 19.09
N LEU A 90 -2.68 -11.24 20.12
CA LEU A 90 -3.88 -10.40 19.96
C LEU A 90 -3.54 -9.04 19.33
N GLU A 91 -2.39 -8.45 19.68
CA GLU A 91 -1.88 -7.24 19.03
C GLU A 91 -1.55 -7.51 17.56
N LYS A 92 -0.81 -8.58 17.27
CA LYS A 92 -0.44 -8.96 15.89
C LYS A 92 -1.65 -9.24 15.01
N LEU A 93 -2.74 -9.75 15.59
CA LEU A 93 -4.01 -10.00 14.91
C LEU A 93 -4.91 -8.76 14.83
N GLY A 94 -4.54 -7.62 15.41
CA GLY A 94 -5.37 -6.40 15.35
C GLY A 94 -6.60 -6.42 16.28
N LEU A 95 -6.67 -7.35 17.23
CA LEU A 95 -7.85 -7.56 18.09
C LEU A 95 -7.87 -6.66 19.33
N MET A 96 -6.76 -6.00 19.63
CA MET A 96 -6.65 -5.00 20.69
C MET A 96 -5.86 -3.79 20.21
N ARG A 97 -6.09 -2.65 20.86
CA ARG A 97 -5.45 -1.37 20.55
C ARG A 97 -4.89 -0.72 21.81
N PHE A 98 -3.91 0.14 21.62
CA PHE A 98 -3.42 1.01 22.68
C PHE A 98 -4.31 2.26 22.80
N GLY A 99 -4.83 2.51 24.00
CA GLY A 99 -5.71 3.62 24.34
C GLY A 99 -5.00 4.94 24.57
N GLU A 100 -5.79 6.00 24.77
CA GLU A 100 -5.28 7.33 25.15
C GLU A 100 -4.89 7.40 26.63
N ASP A 101 -5.38 6.46 27.42
CA ASP A 101 -5.11 6.22 28.83
C ASP A 101 -3.88 5.32 29.07
N ASP A 102 -3.07 5.09 28.02
CA ASP A 102 -1.89 4.21 28.04
C ASP A 102 -2.21 2.75 28.44
N THR A 103 -3.44 2.28 28.17
CA THR A 103 -3.85 0.88 28.42
C THR A 103 -4.22 0.15 27.14
N TRP A 104 -4.04 -1.17 27.14
CA TRP A 104 -4.53 -2.03 26.06
C TRP A 104 -6.02 -2.31 26.24
N GLN A 105 -6.79 -2.07 25.18
CA GLN A 105 -8.23 -2.23 25.18
C GLN A 105 -8.68 -3.11 24.01
N PRO A 106 -9.79 -3.84 24.13
CA PRO A 106 -10.38 -4.56 23.01
C PRO A 106 -10.66 -3.61 21.86
N MET A 107 -10.46 -4.10 20.64
CA MET A 107 -10.90 -3.36 19.47
C MET A 107 -12.44 -3.29 19.51
N THR A 108 -12.99 -2.08 19.39
CA THR A 108 -14.44 -1.89 19.48
C THR A 108 -15.06 -1.82 18.09
N SER A 109 -16.31 -2.28 17.97
CA SER A 109 -17.10 -2.17 16.74
C SER A 109 -17.10 -0.75 16.17
N GLU A 110 -17.29 0.25 17.04
CA GLU A 110 -17.26 1.68 16.65
C GLU A 110 -15.91 2.09 16.08
N ARG A 111 -14.80 1.63 16.68
CA ARG A 111 -13.46 1.97 16.18
C ARG A 111 -13.22 1.39 14.79
N VAL A 112 -13.64 0.16 14.56
CA VAL A 112 -13.53 -0.49 13.25
C VAL A 112 -14.39 0.24 12.22
N VAL A 113 -15.63 0.63 12.58
CA VAL A 113 -16.49 1.44 11.71
C VAL A 113 -15.83 2.78 11.38
N ASN A 114 -15.25 3.48 12.36
CA ASN A 114 -14.51 4.72 12.13
C ASN A 114 -13.30 4.54 11.20
N MET A 115 -12.58 3.42 11.30
CA MET A 115 -11.50 3.07 10.37
C MET A 115 -12.06 2.84 8.96
N LEU A 116 -13.14 2.08 8.81
CA LEU A 116 -13.79 1.84 7.52
C LEU A 116 -14.32 3.14 6.88
N GLU A 117 -14.89 4.05 7.68
CA GLU A 117 -15.28 5.38 7.23
C GLU A 117 -14.08 6.21 6.78
N THR A 118 -12.99 6.17 7.54
CA THR A 118 -11.75 6.88 7.21
C THR A 118 -11.19 6.38 5.88
N LEU A 119 -11.19 5.05 5.68
CA LEU A 119 -10.81 4.42 4.42
C LEU A 119 -11.70 4.89 3.27
N ALA A 120 -13.02 4.92 3.48
CA ALA A 120 -13.98 5.41 2.49
C ALA A 120 -13.80 6.91 2.17
N LYS A 121 -13.47 7.74 3.16
CA LYS A 121 -13.25 9.20 3.03
C LYS A 121 -11.96 9.50 2.27
N TYR A 122 -10.86 8.82 2.58
CA TYR A 122 -9.57 8.98 1.89
C TYR A 122 -9.68 8.76 0.36
N VAL A 123 -10.60 7.91 -0.07
CA VAL A 123 -10.87 7.65 -1.50
C VAL A 123 -11.66 8.78 -2.17
N LYS A 124 -12.59 9.41 -1.44
CA LYS A 124 -13.50 10.42 -1.98
C LYS A 124 -12.77 11.69 -2.43
N SER A 125 -11.63 12.00 -1.82
CA SER A 125 -10.78 13.15 -2.18
C SER A 125 -9.92 12.95 -3.43
N SER A 126 -9.70 11.71 -3.87
CA SER A 126 -8.55 11.41 -4.74
C SER A 126 -8.91 10.80 -6.10
N LEU A 127 -10.08 10.22 -6.25
CA LEU A 127 -10.61 9.75 -7.53
C LEU A 127 -12.11 10.08 -7.53
N ALA A 128 -12.72 10.60 -8.58
CA ALA A 128 -14.15 10.96 -8.58
C ALA A 128 -15.08 9.86 -9.12
N THR A 129 -14.56 8.78 -9.73
CA THR A 129 -15.34 7.97 -10.69
C THR A 129 -15.27 6.43 -10.56
N SER A 130 -14.64 5.85 -9.53
CA SER A 130 -14.60 4.37 -9.38
C SER A 130 -15.89 3.80 -8.78
N LYS A 131 -16.50 2.80 -9.44
CA LYS A 131 -17.59 1.97 -8.87
C LYS A 131 -17.06 1.13 -7.71
N GLY A 132 -17.88 0.90 -6.67
CA GLY A 132 -17.53 0.02 -5.54
C GLY A 132 -16.80 0.70 -4.37
N ARG A 133 -17.15 1.96 -4.03
CA ARG A 133 -16.55 2.70 -2.91
C ARG A 133 -17.28 2.47 -1.60
N GLY A 134 -16.53 2.59 -0.51
CA GLY A 134 -17.07 2.56 0.84
C GLY A 134 -17.20 1.14 1.38
N PHE A 135 -18.07 0.96 2.35
CA PHE A 135 -18.33 -0.33 2.96
C PHE A 135 -19.84 -0.53 3.13
N LYS A 136 -20.25 -1.79 3.17
CA LYS A 136 -21.64 -2.20 3.42
C LYS A 136 -21.63 -3.28 4.49
N ILE A 137 -22.42 -3.07 5.54
CA ILE A 137 -22.62 -4.07 6.61
C ILE A 137 -24.01 -4.66 6.43
N ILE A 138 -24.10 -5.98 6.45
CA ILE A 138 -25.35 -6.73 6.32
C ILE A 138 -25.47 -7.63 7.54
N LEU A 139 -26.62 -7.56 8.21
CA LEU A 139 -26.93 -8.34 9.39
C LEU A 139 -28.16 -9.18 9.10
N ASN A 140 -27.98 -10.49 9.08
CA ASN A 140 -29.04 -11.44 8.80
C ASN A 140 -29.22 -12.34 10.02
N GLN A 141 -30.47 -12.53 10.44
CA GLN A 141 -30.79 -13.64 11.32
C GLN A 141 -30.75 -14.92 10.47
N ALA A 142 -29.89 -15.87 10.85
CA ALA A 142 -29.90 -17.19 10.25
C ALA A 142 -31.24 -17.84 10.59
N LYS A 143 -32.02 -18.17 9.57
CA LYS A 143 -33.19 -19.04 9.74
C LYS A 143 -32.68 -20.47 9.94
N ASP A 144 -33.28 -21.19 10.87
CA ASP A 144 -32.93 -22.59 11.17
C ASP A 144 -33.30 -23.57 10.02
N ASP A 145 -33.84 -23.09 8.89
CA ASP A 145 -34.39 -23.89 7.78
C ASP A 145 -33.34 -24.49 6.82
N LEU A 146 -32.23 -25.03 7.32
CA LEU A 146 -31.27 -25.79 6.47
C LEU A 146 -30.95 -27.20 7.00
N LEU A 147 -31.84 -27.78 7.81
CA LEU A 147 -31.78 -29.20 8.18
C LEU A 147 -33.10 -29.95 7.92
N SER A 148 -33.86 -29.54 6.91
CA SER A 148 -34.87 -30.41 6.30
C SER A 148 -34.78 -30.36 4.79
N ASP A 149 -34.55 -31.56 4.25
CA ASP A 149 -34.82 -32.03 2.89
C ASP A 149 -33.68 -31.97 1.87
N HIS A 150 -33.19 -33.19 1.61
CA HIS A 150 -32.69 -33.65 0.32
C HIS A 150 -33.55 -33.13 -0.85
N GLU A 151 -32.88 -32.93 -1.99
CA GLU A 151 -33.42 -32.65 -3.34
C GLU A 151 -33.56 -31.17 -3.75
N SER A 152 -32.46 -30.61 -4.27
CA SER A 152 -32.43 -30.18 -5.68
C SER A 152 -31.03 -29.69 -6.08
N SER A 153 -30.50 -30.38 -7.08
CA SER A 153 -29.16 -30.30 -7.67
C SER A 153 -28.89 -29.03 -8.51
N ASP A 154 -29.68 -27.96 -8.43
CA ASP A 154 -29.70 -26.93 -9.49
C ASP A 154 -29.33 -25.50 -9.04
N LYS A 155 -28.71 -25.31 -7.87
CA LYS A 155 -28.30 -23.96 -7.40
C LYS A 155 -26.80 -23.77 -7.19
N GLN A 156 -25.98 -24.78 -7.47
CA GLN A 156 -24.52 -24.66 -7.42
C GLN A 156 -23.92 -24.05 -8.70
N GLU A 157 -24.68 -24.00 -9.81
CA GLU A 157 -24.20 -23.46 -11.10
C GLU A 157 -24.36 -21.92 -11.23
N GLN A 158 -25.14 -21.27 -10.37
CA GLN A 158 -25.33 -19.82 -10.42
C GLN A 158 -24.33 -18.99 -9.58
N LEU A 159 -23.56 -19.63 -8.68
CA LEU A 159 -22.56 -18.93 -7.85
C LEU A 159 -21.14 -19.00 -8.41
N ASN A 160 -20.84 -19.99 -9.26
CA ASN A 160 -19.54 -20.05 -9.95
C ASN A 160 -19.44 -19.10 -11.15
N ASN A 161 -20.57 -18.68 -11.74
CA ASN A 161 -20.58 -17.73 -12.86
C ASN A 161 -20.37 -16.26 -12.46
N ILE A 162 -20.34 -15.92 -11.16
CA ILE A 162 -20.02 -14.56 -10.68
C ILE A 162 -18.50 -14.41 -10.40
N SER A 163 -17.78 -15.52 -10.23
CA SER A 163 -16.33 -15.52 -10.02
C SER A 163 -15.52 -15.36 -11.30
N GLU A 164 -16.08 -15.69 -12.47
CA GLU A 164 -15.37 -15.59 -13.76
C GLU A 164 -15.67 -14.31 -14.56
N LEU A 165 -16.68 -13.52 -14.16
CA LEU A 165 -17.08 -12.30 -14.87
C LEU A 165 -16.26 -11.04 -14.53
N HIS A 166 -15.22 -11.16 -13.70
CA HIS A 166 -14.28 -10.06 -13.43
C HIS A 166 -12.94 -10.14 -14.19
N SER A 167 -12.79 -11.12 -15.10
CA SER A 167 -11.61 -11.21 -15.97
C SER A 167 -11.74 -10.47 -17.32
N MET A 168 -12.93 -10.02 -17.74
CA MET A 168 -13.08 -9.27 -19.01
C MET A 168 -14.24 -8.28 -18.97
N ALA A 169 -13.96 -6.98 -18.80
CA ALA A 169 -14.82 -5.89 -19.29
C ALA A 169 -14.07 -4.54 -19.26
N HIS A 170 -13.34 -4.28 -20.34
CA HIS A 170 -13.07 -2.92 -20.81
C HIS A 170 -14.29 -2.44 -21.62
N LEU A 171 -14.55 -1.11 -21.59
CA LEU A 171 -15.44 -0.33 -22.48
C LEU A 171 -16.97 -0.47 -22.29
N GLN A 172 -17.59 0.50 -21.60
CA GLN A 172 -18.59 1.40 -22.24
C GLN A 172 -19.08 2.51 -21.27
N GLU A 173 -18.83 3.73 -21.73
CA GLU A 173 -19.61 4.98 -21.67
C GLU A 173 -20.21 5.57 -20.38
N CYS A 174 -20.02 6.88 -20.35
CA CYS A 174 -20.38 7.91 -19.40
C CYS A 174 -21.86 8.32 -19.55
N ASN A 175 -22.49 8.84 -18.49
CA ASN A 175 -23.12 10.18 -18.52
C ASN A 175 -23.82 10.56 -17.20
N ASN A 176 -23.81 11.88 -16.96
CA ASN A 176 -24.59 12.71 -16.02
C ASN A 176 -24.11 12.72 -14.55
N CYS A 177 -23.49 13.76 -13.97
CA CYS A 177 -23.68 15.23 -13.94
C CYS A 177 -24.12 15.70 -12.53
N VAL A 178 -23.30 16.58 -11.93
CA VAL A 178 -23.72 17.87 -11.32
C VAL A 178 -24.62 17.76 -10.06
N SER A 179 -24.25 18.17 -8.83
CA SER A 179 -23.95 19.56 -8.43
C SER A 179 -23.79 19.72 -6.90
N LYS A 180 -22.93 20.68 -6.52
CA LYS A 180 -23.08 21.76 -5.51
C LYS A 180 -22.88 21.53 -3.99
N HIS A 181 -22.26 22.59 -3.43
CA HIS A 181 -22.08 23.08 -2.05
C HIS A 181 -20.86 22.57 -1.26
N THR A 182 -19.78 23.37 -1.08
CA THR A 182 -19.57 24.52 -0.13
C THR A 182 -19.93 24.14 1.31
N SER A 183 -19.14 24.29 2.37
CA SER A 183 -18.09 25.28 2.69
C SER A 183 -17.43 24.94 4.05
N VAL A 184 -16.14 25.26 4.19
CA VAL A 184 -15.47 25.98 5.31
C VAL A 184 -15.58 25.44 6.75
N CYS A 185 -14.42 25.02 7.32
CA CYS A 185 -13.79 25.51 8.57
C CYS A 185 -12.56 24.61 8.87
N LYS A 186 -11.30 25.05 8.70
CA LYS A 186 -10.47 25.88 9.60
C LYS A 186 -10.50 25.44 11.08
N ASN A 187 -9.50 24.66 11.52
CA ASN A 187 -8.31 25.15 12.25
C ASN A 187 -7.72 24.12 13.24
N ASN A 188 -6.38 24.04 13.19
CA ASN A 188 -5.41 23.89 14.29
C ASN A 188 -5.02 22.51 14.87
N ARG A 189 -3.72 22.22 14.60
CA ARG A 189 -2.61 21.82 15.52
C ARG A 189 -2.63 20.37 16.04
N MET A 190 -1.72 19.52 15.54
CA MET A 190 -0.36 19.22 16.06
C MET A 190 -0.40 18.56 17.44
N ALA A 191 0.37 17.54 17.78
CA ALA A 191 1.23 16.56 17.09
C ALA A 191 1.61 15.56 18.21
N CYS A 192 1.76 14.28 17.92
CA CYS A 192 2.54 13.42 18.81
C CYS A 192 3.44 12.51 18.00
N SER A 193 4.66 12.40 18.50
CA SER A 193 5.91 11.99 17.88
C SER A 193 5.95 10.56 17.38
N ASP A 194 6.21 10.41 16.08
CA ASP A 194 6.77 9.20 15.48
C ASP A 194 8.25 9.07 15.84
N LYS A 195 8.58 8.08 16.68
CA LYS A 195 9.92 7.46 16.70
C LYS A 195 9.81 5.98 17.02
N ARG A 196 9.83 5.15 15.97
CA ARG A 196 10.76 4.00 15.82
C ARG A 196 10.58 3.35 14.46
N LEU A 197 11.59 3.54 13.60
CA LEU A 197 12.02 2.57 12.58
C LEU A 197 12.25 1.21 13.28
N GLU A 198 12.15 0.03 12.66
CA GLU A 198 12.65 -0.31 11.33
C GLU A 198 12.22 -1.73 10.91
N ASN A 199 12.14 -1.90 9.59
CA ASN A 199 12.26 -3.09 8.75
C ASN A 199 12.78 -4.41 9.37
N GLN A 200 12.16 -5.52 8.99
CA GLN A 200 12.92 -6.76 8.71
C GLN A 200 12.38 -7.52 7.50
N LYS A 201 13.34 -8.05 6.75
CA LYS A 201 13.29 -8.51 5.36
C LYS A 201 12.50 -9.80 5.16
N TRP A 202 11.69 -9.83 4.11
CA TRP A 202 11.27 -11.05 3.44
C TRP A 202 12.43 -11.55 2.55
N LYS A 203 12.82 -12.81 2.73
CA LYS A 203 13.58 -13.57 1.72
C LYS A 203 12.78 -14.81 1.39
N GLU A 204 12.43 -14.92 0.12
CA GLU A 204 11.73 -16.03 -0.49
C GLU A 204 12.71 -17.05 -1.10
N ILE A 205 12.28 -18.31 -1.02
CA ILE A 205 12.43 -19.43 -1.97
C ILE A 205 13.77 -20.18 -2.06
N GLY A 206 13.67 -21.51 -1.91
CA GLY A 206 14.65 -22.48 -2.41
C GLY A 206 14.45 -23.92 -1.91
N CYS A 207 13.61 -24.70 -2.60
CA CYS A 207 13.76 -26.16 -2.77
C CYS A 207 13.96 -26.41 -4.28
N PRO A 208 14.52 -27.54 -4.79
CA PRO A 208 14.53 -28.90 -4.19
C PRO A 208 15.83 -29.73 -4.37
N SER A 209 15.89 -30.93 -3.76
CA SER A 209 16.23 -32.25 -4.37
C SER A 209 17.05 -33.23 -3.48
N ILE A 210 16.39 -34.35 -3.16
CA ILE A 210 16.77 -35.79 -3.09
C ILE A 210 18.27 -36.18 -3.34
N VAL A 211 18.84 -37.08 -2.49
CA VAL A 211 19.45 -38.41 -2.79
C VAL A 211 20.37 -38.94 -1.63
N SER A 212 19.89 -40.03 -1.01
CA SER A 212 20.49 -41.26 -0.40
C SER A 212 21.81 -41.36 0.41
N SER A 213 21.72 -42.28 1.40
CA SER A 213 22.70 -43.30 1.90
C SER A 213 23.84 -42.79 2.82
N SER A 214 24.33 -43.48 3.86
CA SER A 214 24.06 -44.79 4.50
C SER A 214 24.92 -44.87 5.79
N ASN A 215 24.66 -45.90 6.61
CA ASN A 215 25.52 -46.51 7.65
C ASN A 215 25.28 -46.13 9.12
N THR A 216 24.44 -46.95 9.76
CA THR A 216 24.60 -47.45 11.14
C THR A 216 25.73 -48.53 11.16
N PRO A 217 26.23 -48.98 12.33
CA PRO A 217 25.53 -50.03 13.09
C PRO A 217 25.65 -50.00 14.64
N ASN A 218 24.65 -50.63 15.27
CA ASN A 218 24.69 -51.48 16.47
C ASN A 218 24.88 -50.83 17.87
N ASP A 219 24.21 -51.25 18.95
CA ASP A 219 23.39 -52.46 19.17
C ASP A 219 22.49 -52.35 20.44
N SER A 220 21.28 -52.92 20.36
CA SER A 220 20.50 -53.68 21.38
C SER A 220 20.25 -53.09 22.79
N SER A 221 19.13 -53.29 23.51
CA SER A 221 17.84 -53.97 23.35
C SER A 221 17.00 -53.51 24.57
N LEU A 222 15.69 -53.30 24.48
CA LEU A 222 14.69 -54.26 24.96
C LEU A 222 13.28 -53.77 24.63
N CYS A 223 12.51 -54.69 24.07
CA CYS A 223 11.11 -54.58 23.67
C CYS A 223 10.18 -54.39 24.88
N LEU A 224 9.16 -53.54 24.73
CA LEU A 224 7.82 -53.79 25.24
C LEU A 224 6.82 -53.20 24.24
N ASP A 225 6.08 -54.11 23.60
CA ASP A 225 4.96 -53.83 22.73
C ASP A 225 3.93 -52.91 23.38
N HIS A 226 3.63 -51.77 22.75
CA HIS A 226 2.30 -51.18 22.79
C HIS A 226 1.99 -50.51 21.45
N GLN A 227 0.85 -50.94 20.90
CA GLN A 227 0.29 -50.56 19.61
C GLN A 227 0.14 -49.04 19.42
N PRO A 228 0.09 -48.54 18.17
CA PRO A 228 -0.19 -47.14 17.90
C PRO A 228 -1.61 -46.82 18.37
N ILE A 229 -1.72 -45.96 19.39
CA ILE A 229 -3.02 -45.41 19.77
C ILE A 229 -3.52 -44.57 18.60
N ASN A 230 -4.61 -45.10 18.05
CA ASN A 230 -5.46 -44.54 17.03
C ASN A 230 -5.78 -43.07 17.25
N LYS A 231 -6.10 -42.43 16.12
CA LYS A 231 -6.98 -41.27 15.99
C LYS A 231 -8.10 -41.30 17.05
N VAL A 232 -7.88 -40.62 18.18
CA VAL A 232 -8.94 -40.23 19.10
C VAL A 232 -9.40 -38.86 18.61
N GLN A 233 -10.34 -38.83 17.67
CA GLN A 233 -11.73 -38.51 17.96
C GLN A 233 -11.85 -37.25 18.84
N LEU A 234 -12.00 -36.11 18.14
CA LEU A 234 -12.83 -35.02 18.62
C LEU A 234 -14.22 -35.60 18.96
N GLN A 235 -14.41 -35.98 20.22
CA GLN A 235 -15.71 -36.29 20.78
C GLN A 235 -15.80 -35.57 22.13
N TYR A 236 -15.98 -34.25 22.05
CA TYR A 236 -16.54 -33.45 23.13
C TYR A 236 -17.67 -32.60 22.56
N TYR A 237 -18.76 -33.28 22.20
CA TYR A 237 -20.09 -32.69 22.24
C TYR A 237 -20.85 -33.44 23.33
N LYS A 238 -20.81 -32.90 24.56
CA LYS A 238 -21.90 -33.16 25.49
C LYS A 238 -23.03 -32.22 25.07
N GLU A 239 -24.09 -32.82 24.57
CA GLU A 239 -25.41 -32.25 24.44
C GLU A 239 -25.75 -31.46 25.70
N SER A 240 -25.75 -30.13 25.58
CA SER A 240 -26.46 -29.26 26.51
C SER A 240 -27.64 -28.69 25.73
N THR A 241 -28.82 -29.25 26.02
CA THR A 241 -30.16 -28.68 25.82
C THR A 241 -30.23 -27.49 24.86
N GLU A 242 -30.57 -27.81 23.61
CA GLU A 242 -30.91 -26.88 22.54
C GLU A 242 -32.06 -25.95 22.97
N ARG A 243 -31.70 -24.76 23.45
CA ARG A 243 -32.47 -23.58 23.04
C ARG A 243 -31.87 -23.15 21.72
N THR A 244 -32.65 -23.25 20.65
CA THR A 244 -32.41 -22.65 19.33
C THR A 244 -32.16 -21.15 19.49
N LYS A 245 -30.94 -20.79 19.91
CA LYS A 245 -30.50 -19.40 19.94
C LYS A 245 -30.30 -19.01 18.49
N ALA A 246 -31.20 -18.17 18.02
CA ALA A 246 -31.12 -17.58 16.69
C ALA A 246 -29.67 -17.15 16.41
N LYS A 247 -29.05 -17.80 15.43
CA LYS A 247 -27.70 -17.44 15.00
C LYS A 247 -27.81 -16.19 14.16
N TRP A 248 -26.93 -15.24 14.37
CA TRP A 248 -26.85 -14.02 13.57
C TRP A 248 -25.61 -14.08 12.70
N LEU A 249 -25.73 -13.66 11.45
CA LEU A 249 -24.64 -13.53 10.49
C LEU A 249 -24.37 -12.05 10.23
N CYS A 250 -23.16 -11.61 10.54
CA CYS A 250 -22.63 -10.31 10.15
C CYS A 250 -21.75 -10.47 8.92
N THR A 251 -22.08 -9.76 7.84
CA THR A 251 -21.26 -9.66 6.63
C THR A 251 -20.81 -8.22 6.47
N VAL A 252 -19.50 -7.99 6.41
CA VAL A 252 -18.94 -6.67 6.12
C VAL A 252 -18.23 -6.71 4.78
N HIS A 253 -18.78 -5.99 3.81
CA HIS A 253 -18.17 -5.75 2.51
C HIS A 253 -17.39 -4.45 2.57
N VAL A 254 -16.09 -4.51 2.30
CA VAL A 254 -15.24 -3.33 2.10
C VAL A 254 -14.97 -3.25 0.61
N GLY A 255 -15.22 -2.08 0.03
CA GLY A 255 -15.01 -1.80 -1.37
C GLY A 255 -13.59 -1.32 -1.67
N TRP A 256 -13.41 -0.74 -2.85
CA TRP A 256 -12.16 -0.16 -3.32
C TRP A 256 -11.62 0.90 -2.32
N PRO A 257 -10.30 0.93 -2.01
CA PRO A 257 -9.17 0.31 -2.73
C PRO A 257 -8.83 -1.11 -2.27
N PHE A 258 -9.41 -1.58 -1.17
CA PHE A 258 -9.14 -2.90 -0.60
C PHE A 258 -10.43 -3.71 -0.60
N PRO A 259 -10.86 -4.22 -1.77
CA PRO A 259 -12.06 -5.00 -1.85
C PRO A 259 -11.87 -6.30 -1.05
N PHE A 260 -12.61 -6.46 0.04
CA PHE A 260 -12.69 -7.71 0.77
C PHE A 260 -14.05 -7.86 1.42
N THR A 261 -14.40 -9.10 1.75
CA THR A 261 -15.60 -9.40 2.52
C THR A 261 -15.22 -10.28 3.69
N VAL A 262 -15.77 -9.96 4.86
CA VAL A 262 -15.72 -10.86 6.03
C VAL A 262 -17.12 -11.30 6.39
N GLN A 263 -17.22 -12.52 6.91
CA GLN A 263 -18.45 -13.11 7.39
C GLN A 263 -18.18 -13.73 8.75
N ALA A 264 -19.02 -13.38 9.74
CA ALA A 264 -18.91 -13.92 11.09
C ALA A 264 -20.29 -14.24 11.66
N GLN A 265 -20.36 -15.34 12.41
CA GLN A 265 -21.58 -15.80 13.06
C GLN A 265 -21.47 -15.64 14.58
N GLY A 266 -22.56 -15.23 15.23
CA GLY A 266 -22.68 -15.13 16.68
C GLY A 266 -24.04 -15.58 17.19
N ILE A 267 -24.11 -15.90 18.48
CA ILE A 267 -25.35 -16.36 19.15
C ILE A 267 -26.38 -15.24 19.40
N SER A 268 -25.98 -13.99 19.14
CA SER A 268 -26.80 -12.78 19.30
C SER A 268 -26.39 -11.75 18.24
N LEU A 269 -27.26 -10.78 17.97
CA LEU A 269 -26.97 -9.70 17.03
C LEU A 269 -25.71 -8.89 17.44
N PRO A 270 -25.57 -8.42 18.70
CA PRO A 270 -24.34 -7.73 19.13
C PRO A 270 -23.10 -8.62 19.03
N GLY A 271 -23.22 -9.91 19.35
CA GLY A 271 -22.12 -10.87 19.26
C GLY A 271 -21.65 -11.06 17.81
N ALA A 272 -22.56 -11.27 16.87
CA ALA A 272 -22.23 -11.41 15.46
C ALA A 272 -21.61 -10.14 14.89
N GLN A 273 -22.13 -8.96 15.26
CA GLN A 273 -21.55 -7.66 14.89
C GLN A 273 -20.10 -7.55 15.36
N MET A 274 -19.86 -7.75 16.65
CA MET A 274 -18.52 -7.68 17.24
C MET A 274 -17.54 -8.62 16.55
N LEU A 275 -17.91 -9.89 16.39
CA LEU A 275 -17.07 -10.87 15.69
C LEU A 275 -16.78 -10.43 14.25
N GLY A 276 -17.78 -9.95 13.52
CA GLY A 276 -17.60 -9.44 12.16
C GLY A 276 -16.61 -8.27 12.10
N TYR A 277 -16.71 -7.31 13.01
CA TYR A 277 -15.78 -6.17 13.07
C TYR A 277 -14.38 -6.58 13.52
N MET A 278 -14.24 -7.56 14.41
CA MET A 278 -12.93 -8.10 14.77
C MET A 278 -12.23 -8.77 13.59
N GLU A 279 -12.97 -9.55 12.79
CA GLU A 279 -12.45 -10.13 11.56
C GLU A 279 -12.03 -9.05 10.55
N VAL A 280 -12.78 -7.94 10.46
CA VAL A 280 -12.33 -6.76 9.69
C VAL A 280 -11.01 -6.23 10.23
N ALA A 281 -10.88 -6.01 11.55
CA ALA A 281 -9.66 -5.48 12.15
C ALA A 281 -8.45 -6.39 11.88
N THR A 282 -8.65 -7.71 11.98
CA THR A 282 -7.62 -8.70 11.60
C THR A 282 -7.26 -8.60 10.12
N LYS A 283 -8.24 -8.51 9.21
CA LYS A 283 -7.96 -8.31 7.78
C LYS A 283 -7.17 -7.02 7.53
N LEU A 284 -7.56 -5.90 8.14
CA LEU A 284 -6.83 -4.63 8.02
C LEU A 284 -5.39 -4.75 8.54
N LYS A 285 -5.17 -5.44 9.68
CA LYS A 285 -3.82 -5.67 10.23
C LYS A 285 -2.97 -6.53 9.30
N THR A 286 -3.53 -7.62 8.75
CA THR A 286 -2.82 -8.50 7.81
C THR A 286 -2.42 -7.79 6.52
N GLN A 287 -3.19 -6.78 6.09
CA GLN A 287 -2.87 -5.93 4.95
C GLN A 287 -1.90 -4.80 5.29
N GLY A 288 -1.42 -4.71 6.53
CA GLY A 288 -0.53 -3.64 6.98
C GLY A 288 -1.20 -2.27 7.06
N LEU A 289 -2.53 -2.22 7.09
CA LEU A 289 -3.29 -0.96 7.06
C LEU A 289 -3.46 -0.34 8.44
N LEU A 290 -3.20 -1.07 9.52
CA LEU A 290 -3.26 -0.53 10.88
C LEU A 290 -1.89 0.00 11.33
N THR A 291 -1.90 0.98 12.22
CA THR A 291 -0.71 1.42 12.96
C THR A 291 -0.11 0.26 13.78
N SER A 292 1.13 0.41 14.26
CA SER A 292 1.80 -0.60 15.10
C SER A 292 0.94 -1.00 16.29
N CYS A 293 0.41 -0.02 17.02
CA CYS A 293 -0.45 -0.17 18.18
C CYS A 293 -1.95 -0.38 17.86
N ASN A 294 -2.30 -0.62 16.59
CA ASN A 294 -3.67 -0.81 16.09
C ASN A 294 -4.63 0.33 16.39
N SER A 295 -4.13 1.49 16.80
CA SER A 295 -4.98 2.61 17.19
C SER A 295 -5.74 3.19 16.00
N ALA A 296 -5.16 3.23 14.80
CA ALA A 296 -5.75 3.86 13.62
C ALA A 296 -5.30 3.19 12.31
N LEU A 297 -5.80 3.68 11.17
CA LEU A 297 -5.22 3.34 9.87
C LEU A 297 -3.85 4.02 9.70
N SER A 298 -2.87 3.34 9.09
CA SER A 298 -1.55 3.89 8.78
C SER A 298 -1.62 4.89 7.62
N PRO A 299 -1.36 6.19 7.86
CA PRO A 299 -1.40 7.20 6.80
C PRO A 299 -0.33 6.97 5.72
N GLN A 300 0.84 6.45 6.11
CA GLN A 300 1.95 6.20 5.18
C GLN A 300 1.59 5.09 4.17
N VAL A 301 0.99 4.00 4.66
CA VAL A 301 0.57 2.88 3.80
C VAL A 301 -0.59 3.31 2.90
N LEU A 302 -1.58 4.02 3.44
CA LEU A 302 -2.67 4.60 2.65
C LEU A 302 -2.16 5.53 1.55
N GLY A 303 -1.28 6.47 1.88
CA GLY A 303 -0.71 7.41 0.91
C GLY A 303 0.06 6.73 -0.21
N ARG A 304 0.88 5.71 0.12
CA ARG A 304 1.62 4.94 -0.89
C ARG A 304 0.70 4.18 -1.84
N LEU A 305 -0.35 3.56 -1.32
CA LEU A 305 -1.30 2.79 -2.13
C LEU A 305 -2.14 3.71 -3.02
N MET A 306 -2.54 4.87 -2.50
CA MET A 306 -3.18 5.91 -3.30
C MET A 306 -2.28 6.41 -4.43
N LEU A 307 -0.98 6.58 -4.18
CA LEU A 307 -0.02 6.96 -5.23
C LEU A 307 0.08 5.88 -6.31
N PHE A 308 0.16 4.60 -5.93
CA PHE A 308 0.17 3.51 -6.90
C PHE A 308 -1.13 3.41 -7.70
N ASP A 309 -2.28 3.60 -7.07
CA ASP A 309 -3.57 3.60 -7.76
C ASP A 309 -3.74 4.82 -8.67
N LEU A 310 -3.28 6.00 -8.23
CA LEU A 310 -3.22 7.19 -9.06
C LEU A 310 -2.32 6.96 -10.26
N GLN A 311 -1.16 6.33 -10.05
CA GLN A 311 -0.23 5.95 -11.11
C GLN A 311 -0.86 4.94 -12.07
N ALA A 312 -1.51 3.88 -11.59
CA ALA A 312 -2.17 2.89 -12.44
C ALA A 312 -3.40 3.45 -13.19
N HIS A 313 -4.13 4.39 -12.59
CA HIS A 313 -5.19 5.14 -13.27
C HIS A 313 -4.60 6.06 -14.33
N TRP A 314 -3.48 6.70 -14.00
CA TRP A 314 -2.77 7.59 -14.89
C TRP A 314 -2.19 6.84 -16.09
N ASP A 315 -1.54 5.68 -15.89
CA ASP A 315 -1.05 4.80 -16.96
C ASP A 315 -2.17 4.39 -17.92
N ARG A 316 -3.33 4.00 -17.38
CA ARG A 316 -4.53 3.70 -18.18
C ARG A 316 -5.04 4.91 -18.97
N SER A 317 -5.02 6.09 -18.36
CA SER A 317 -5.44 7.33 -19.01
C SER A 317 -4.44 7.78 -20.08
N LEU A 318 -3.14 7.52 -19.85
CA LEU A 318 -2.02 7.84 -20.72
C LEU A 318 -2.10 7.06 -22.05
N HIS A 319 -2.43 5.77 -21.98
CA HIS A 319 -2.64 4.93 -23.16
C HIS A 319 -3.79 5.43 -24.05
N CYS A 320 -4.93 5.81 -23.47
CA CYS A 320 -6.04 6.39 -24.24
C CYS A 320 -5.68 7.76 -24.86
N TYR A 321 -4.91 8.58 -24.16
CA TYR A 321 -4.56 9.93 -24.61
C TYR A 321 -3.49 9.96 -25.71
N LEU A 322 -2.51 9.06 -25.66
CA LEU A 322 -1.43 8.99 -26.65
C LEU A 322 -1.96 8.70 -28.05
N ASP A 323 -2.92 7.79 -28.20
CA ASP A 323 -3.52 7.42 -29.48
C ASP A 323 -4.29 8.58 -30.13
N ASP A 324 -5.04 9.36 -29.35
CA ASP A 324 -5.76 10.54 -29.85
C ASP A 324 -4.80 11.68 -30.20
N THR A 325 -3.72 11.83 -29.44
CA THR A 325 -2.69 12.85 -29.63
C THR A 325 -1.87 12.60 -30.90
N LEU A 326 -1.57 11.33 -31.22
CA LEU A 326 -0.87 10.92 -32.44
C LEU A 326 -1.71 11.15 -33.72
N LYS A 327 -3.04 11.09 -33.63
CA LYS A 327 -3.96 11.30 -34.76
C LYS A 327 -4.18 12.79 -35.09
N GLN A 328 -3.94 13.70 -34.15
CA GLN A 328 -4.09 15.13 -34.39
C GLN A 328 -2.86 15.69 -35.12
N LYS A 329 -3.05 16.18 -36.36
CA LYS A 329 -2.03 16.96 -37.09
C LYS A 329 -1.80 18.29 -36.39
N PHE A 330 -0.93 18.31 -35.39
CA PHE A 330 -0.50 19.55 -34.75
C PHE A 330 0.51 20.27 -35.66
N ALA A 331 0.07 21.34 -36.32
CA ALA A 331 0.94 22.17 -37.12
C ALA A 331 1.86 23.00 -36.21
N ALA A 332 2.97 22.41 -35.77
CA ALA A 332 3.93 23.09 -34.89
C ALA A 332 4.63 24.25 -35.62
N ASP A 333 4.93 25.34 -34.95
CA ASP A 333 5.81 26.41 -35.47
C ASP A 333 7.28 26.16 -35.05
N ALA A 334 7.48 25.36 -34.01
CA ALA A 334 8.77 24.85 -33.59
C ALA A 334 8.64 23.45 -32.98
N GLU A 335 9.70 22.67 -33.14
CA GLU A 335 9.81 21.31 -32.59
C GLU A 335 10.93 21.29 -31.55
N LEU A 336 10.64 20.72 -30.38
CA LEU A 336 11.56 20.60 -29.26
C LEU A 336 11.80 19.12 -29.00
N PHE A 337 13.06 18.72 -28.85
CA PHE A 337 13.45 17.39 -28.44
C PHE A 337 14.20 17.50 -27.13
N CYS A 338 13.79 16.73 -26.12
CA CYS A 338 14.36 16.75 -24.78
C CYS A 338 14.73 15.34 -24.34
N ASP A 339 15.82 15.24 -23.58
CA ASP A 339 16.21 14.01 -22.88
C ASP A 339 17.00 14.32 -21.60
N ALA A 340 17.00 13.37 -20.67
CA ALA A 340 17.76 13.40 -19.44
C ALA A 340 18.49 12.06 -19.22
N SER A 341 19.77 12.16 -18.86
CA SER A 341 20.61 11.01 -18.50
C SER A 341 21.20 11.20 -17.11
N ILE A 342 22.00 10.24 -16.64
CA ILE A 342 22.75 10.34 -15.38
C ILE A 342 23.76 11.50 -15.41
N SER A 343 24.23 11.93 -16.59
CA SER A 343 25.23 13.00 -16.72
C SER A 343 24.64 14.41 -16.70
N GLY A 344 23.38 14.55 -17.07
CA GLY A 344 22.75 15.85 -17.23
C GLY A 344 21.47 15.77 -18.05
N PHE A 345 21.03 16.92 -18.53
CA PHE A 345 19.95 16.98 -19.51
C PHE A 345 20.36 17.77 -20.75
N GLY A 346 19.69 17.44 -21.84
CA GLY A 346 19.94 17.99 -23.16
C GLY A 346 18.64 18.27 -23.88
N ALA A 347 18.64 19.34 -24.67
CA ALA A 347 17.52 19.60 -25.57
C ALA A 347 17.95 20.37 -26.80
N TYR A 348 17.23 20.18 -27.90
CA TYR A 348 17.36 20.99 -29.10
C TYR A 348 16.00 21.42 -29.64
N LEU A 349 15.98 22.62 -30.20
CA LEU A 349 14.82 23.30 -30.73
C LEU A 349 15.05 23.55 -32.23
N VAL A 350 14.10 23.12 -33.05
CA VAL A 350 14.04 23.29 -34.49
C VAL A 350 12.89 24.26 -34.83
N PRO A 351 13.17 25.58 -34.96
CA PRO A 351 12.15 26.54 -35.37
C PRO A 351 11.97 26.47 -36.90
N LYS A 352 10.72 26.35 -37.38
CA LYS A 352 10.43 26.26 -38.82
C LYS A 352 10.95 27.46 -39.61
N ASP A 353 10.83 28.64 -39.02
CA ASP A 353 11.09 29.91 -39.70
C ASP A 353 12.59 30.24 -39.87
N SER A 354 13.48 29.60 -39.09
CA SER A 354 14.86 30.09 -38.94
C SER A 354 15.93 29.25 -39.63
N GLY A 355 15.61 28.01 -40.02
CA GLY A 355 16.56 27.05 -40.58
C GLY A 355 17.76 26.68 -39.69
N LYS A 356 17.84 27.22 -38.45
CA LYS A 356 18.92 26.97 -37.48
C LYS A 356 18.40 26.22 -36.26
N VAL A 357 19.13 25.19 -35.86
CA VAL A 357 18.82 24.40 -34.67
C VAL A 357 19.47 25.04 -33.45
N LYS A 358 18.67 25.37 -32.44
CA LYS A 358 19.17 25.86 -31.16
C LYS A 358 19.27 24.69 -30.21
N TRP A 359 20.26 24.66 -29.34
CA TRP A 359 20.44 23.55 -28.41
C TRP A 359 20.91 24.05 -27.05
N LEU A 360 20.69 23.24 -26.02
CA LEU A 360 21.15 23.43 -24.65
C LEU A 360 21.58 22.10 -24.05
N CYS A 361 22.43 22.18 -23.04
CA CYS A 361 23.06 21.03 -22.41
C CYS A 361 23.61 21.47 -21.05
N GLU A 362 23.11 20.91 -19.94
CA GLU A 362 23.52 21.29 -18.57
C GLU A 362 23.82 20.07 -17.69
N SER A 363 24.87 20.17 -16.87
CA SER A 363 25.33 19.06 -16.02
C SER A 363 24.54 19.09 -14.74
N TRP A 364 24.14 17.94 -14.20
CA TRP A 364 23.51 17.92 -12.87
C TRP A 364 24.42 18.48 -11.79
N GLN A 365 25.73 18.32 -11.94
CA GLN A 365 26.73 18.85 -11.01
C GLN A 365 26.70 20.39 -10.89
N ASP A 366 26.14 21.07 -11.88
CA ASP A 366 26.02 22.53 -11.89
C ASP A 366 24.76 23.03 -11.13
N HIS A 367 23.93 22.11 -10.61
CA HIS A 367 22.74 22.40 -9.83
C HIS A 367 23.02 22.38 -8.32
N ASP A 368 22.11 22.97 -7.54
CA ASP A 368 22.24 22.97 -6.08
C ASP A 368 22.04 21.57 -5.48
N ALA A 369 22.65 21.33 -4.30
CA ALA A 369 22.61 20.04 -3.62
C ALA A 369 21.16 19.60 -3.30
N ALA A 370 20.29 20.55 -2.95
CA ALA A 370 18.88 20.27 -2.68
C ALA A 370 18.16 19.71 -3.91
N PHE A 371 18.42 20.23 -5.11
CA PHE A 371 17.91 19.66 -6.35
C PHE A 371 18.49 18.28 -6.65
N LEU A 372 19.78 18.09 -6.40
CA LEU A 372 20.44 16.80 -6.61
C LEU A 372 19.85 15.70 -5.73
N ASP A 373 19.49 16.01 -4.48
CA ASP A 373 18.83 15.06 -3.58
C ASP A 373 17.42 14.68 -4.06
N ILE A 374 16.80 15.47 -4.93
CA ILE A 374 15.49 15.13 -5.52
C ILE A 374 15.65 14.19 -6.71
N ILE A 375 16.62 14.48 -7.60
CA ILE A 375 16.91 13.62 -8.77
C ILE A 375 17.62 12.33 -8.37
N TYR A 376 18.38 12.38 -7.28
CA TYR A 376 19.08 11.26 -6.64
C TYR A 376 18.61 11.09 -5.18
N PRO A 377 17.33 10.73 -4.93
CA PRO A 377 16.76 10.57 -3.58
C PRO A 377 17.55 9.58 -2.73
N ARG A 378 18.23 8.66 -3.41
CA ARG A 378 19.30 7.85 -2.86
C ARG A 378 20.46 8.10 -3.81
N LYS A 379 21.66 8.39 -3.31
CA LYS A 379 22.86 8.73 -4.11
C LYS A 379 23.17 7.78 -5.29
N TRP A 380 22.54 6.61 -5.35
CA TRP A 380 22.67 5.57 -6.37
C TRP A 380 21.42 5.35 -7.25
N MET A 381 20.31 6.05 -7.00
CA MET A 381 19.02 5.87 -7.68
C MET A 381 18.67 7.15 -8.43
N PHE A 382 18.62 7.08 -9.76
CA PHE A 382 18.25 8.20 -10.63
C PHE A 382 16.75 8.18 -10.93
N GLU A 383 16.02 9.23 -10.56
CA GLU A 383 14.60 9.39 -10.91
C GLU A 383 14.44 9.88 -12.36
N SER A 384 14.48 8.95 -13.32
CA SER A 384 14.48 9.26 -14.76
C SER A 384 13.28 10.10 -15.20
N THR A 385 12.07 9.77 -14.75
CA THR A 385 10.85 10.51 -15.13
C THR A 385 10.91 11.97 -14.69
N LEU A 386 11.32 12.23 -13.44
CA LEU A 386 11.42 13.58 -12.92
C LEU A 386 12.52 14.37 -13.63
N ALA A 387 13.66 13.73 -13.91
CA ALA A 387 14.76 14.34 -14.65
C ALA A 387 14.34 14.71 -16.09
N GLU A 388 13.64 13.83 -16.80
CA GLU A 388 13.14 14.09 -18.16
C GLU A 388 12.07 15.19 -18.19
N PHE A 389 11.16 15.18 -17.22
CA PHE A 389 10.17 16.23 -17.09
C PHE A 389 10.83 17.58 -16.77
N TYR A 390 11.78 17.60 -15.82
CA TYR A 390 12.58 18.78 -15.51
C TYR A 390 13.32 19.34 -16.72
N ALA A 391 13.97 18.46 -17.51
CA ALA A 391 14.65 18.82 -18.74
C ALA A 391 13.71 19.54 -19.70
N THR A 392 12.50 19.01 -19.85
CA THR A 392 11.47 19.60 -20.71
C THR A 392 11.00 20.96 -20.21
N VAL A 393 10.62 21.08 -18.93
CA VAL A 393 10.17 22.34 -18.34
C VAL A 393 11.24 23.42 -18.44
N THR A 394 12.48 23.08 -18.10
CA THR A 394 13.62 24.01 -18.16
C THR A 394 13.92 24.46 -19.59
N SER A 395 13.79 23.57 -20.57
CA SER A 395 14.02 23.89 -21.98
C SER A 395 12.98 24.86 -22.52
N VAL A 396 11.69 24.60 -22.26
CA VAL A 396 10.59 25.51 -22.60
C VAL A 396 10.80 26.88 -21.93
N TYR A 397 11.11 26.89 -20.64
CA TYR A 397 11.37 28.13 -19.88
C TYR A 397 12.56 28.92 -20.41
N SER A 398 13.63 28.24 -20.80
CA SER A 398 14.85 28.86 -21.34
C SER A 398 14.56 29.60 -22.64
N TRP A 399 13.72 29.01 -23.50
CA TRP A 399 13.32 29.56 -24.79
C TRP A 399 11.99 30.33 -24.80
N LYS A 400 11.33 30.54 -23.65
CA LYS A 400 10.00 31.20 -23.54
C LYS A 400 9.82 32.47 -24.37
N LYS A 401 10.83 33.35 -24.43
CA LYS A 401 10.80 34.59 -25.24
C LYS A 401 10.78 34.31 -26.74
N LYS A 402 11.49 33.28 -27.20
CA LYS A 402 11.56 32.86 -28.62
C LYS A 402 10.32 32.07 -29.05
N LEU A 403 9.67 31.42 -28.10
CA LEU A 403 8.45 30.64 -28.29
C LEU A 403 7.17 31.46 -28.13
N ARG A 404 7.27 32.77 -27.86
CA ARG A 404 6.11 33.62 -27.59
C ARG A 404 5.12 33.59 -28.76
N GLY A 405 3.87 33.24 -28.47
CA GLY A 405 2.80 33.13 -29.47
C GLY A 405 2.95 31.96 -30.45
N LYS A 406 3.87 31.01 -30.19
CA LYS A 406 4.15 29.88 -31.07
C LYS A 406 3.49 28.60 -30.57
N ARG A 407 3.17 27.72 -31.51
CA ARG A 407 2.79 26.32 -31.27
C ARG A 407 4.04 25.48 -31.19
N LEU A 408 4.28 24.87 -30.04
CA LEU A 408 5.44 24.05 -29.75
C LEU A 408 5.03 22.58 -29.66
N LEU A 409 5.69 21.74 -30.46
CA LEU A 409 5.59 20.30 -30.35
C LEU A 409 6.85 19.76 -29.66
N CYS A 410 6.67 19.08 -28.54
CA CYS A 410 7.75 18.52 -27.74
C CYS A 410 7.82 17.00 -27.95
N PHE A 411 9.01 16.49 -28.26
CA PHE A 411 9.32 15.10 -28.44
C PHE A 411 10.22 14.62 -27.30
N THR A 412 9.90 13.45 -26.77
CA THR A 412 10.64 12.77 -25.69
C THR A 412 10.31 11.28 -25.77
N ASP A 413 11.25 10.44 -25.37
CA ASP A 413 11.10 8.98 -25.29
C ASP A 413 10.51 8.50 -23.96
N SER A 414 10.22 9.38 -23.00
CA SER A 414 9.39 9.06 -21.84
C SER A 414 7.91 9.31 -22.10
N GLN A 415 7.17 8.20 -22.20
CA GLN A 415 5.71 8.20 -22.28
C GLN A 415 5.09 8.94 -21.09
N THR A 416 5.66 8.77 -19.89
CA THR A 416 5.21 9.42 -18.66
C THR A 416 5.32 10.95 -18.75
N THR A 417 6.44 11.47 -19.24
CA THR A 417 6.64 12.91 -19.49
C THR A 417 5.61 13.46 -20.48
N VAL A 418 5.32 12.73 -21.56
CA VAL A 418 4.31 13.12 -22.55
C VAL A 418 2.92 13.23 -21.91
N GLY A 419 2.53 12.22 -21.14
CA GLY A 419 1.23 12.22 -20.49
C GLY A 419 1.11 13.30 -19.41
N LEU A 420 2.17 13.61 -18.66
CA LEU A 420 2.20 14.76 -17.74
C LEU A 420 1.86 16.04 -18.48
N ILE A 421 2.61 16.34 -19.55
CA ILE A 421 2.45 17.58 -20.30
C ILE A 421 1.02 17.67 -20.87
N ASN A 422 0.58 16.65 -21.61
CA ASN A 422 -0.70 16.71 -22.30
C ASN A 422 -1.91 16.72 -21.34
N SER A 423 -1.82 16.00 -20.21
CA SER A 423 -2.91 15.96 -19.22
C SER A 423 -3.04 17.27 -18.45
N PHE A 424 -1.91 17.82 -17.99
CA PHE A 424 -1.91 19.02 -17.17
C PHE A 424 -2.01 20.32 -17.98
N MET A 425 -1.66 20.32 -19.27
CA MET A 425 -1.99 21.47 -20.13
C MET A 425 -3.51 21.63 -20.30
N LYS A 426 -4.29 20.53 -20.26
CA LYS A 426 -5.76 20.56 -20.29
C LYS A 426 -6.38 20.80 -18.91
N ASN A 427 -5.71 20.35 -17.84
CA ASN A 427 -6.18 20.49 -16.45
C ASN A 427 -5.17 21.30 -15.63
N PRO A 428 -5.32 22.64 -15.56
CA PRO A 428 -4.38 23.51 -14.87
C PRO A 428 -4.25 23.18 -13.37
N VAL A 429 -3.02 23.15 -12.85
CA VAL A 429 -2.78 22.99 -11.41
C VAL A 429 -2.86 24.37 -10.76
N LYS A 430 -3.68 24.47 -9.71
CA LYS A 430 -3.74 25.69 -8.90
C LYS A 430 -2.60 25.68 -7.89
N GLU A 431 -2.08 26.86 -7.58
CA GLU A 431 -0.93 27.02 -6.68
C GLU A 431 -1.19 26.46 -5.27
N GLU A 432 -2.44 26.57 -4.81
CA GLU A 432 -2.92 26.01 -3.53
C GLU A 432 -2.85 24.47 -3.44
N TYR A 433 -2.65 23.78 -4.57
CA TYR A 433 -2.53 22.32 -4.64
C TYR A 433 -1.12 21.84 -4.98
N CYS A 434 -0.14 22.74 -5.10
CA CYS A 434 1.25 22.36 -5.31
C CYS A 434 1.84 21.85 -4.00
N ILE A 435 1.89 20.53 -3.83
CA ILE A 435 2.38 19.88 -2.61
C ILE A 435 3.75 19.23 -2.79
N CYS A 436 4.14 18.95 -4.03
CA CYS A 436 5.41 18.32 -4.35
C CYS A 436 6.15 19.00 -5.49
N ILE A 437 7.39 18.58 -5.72
CA ILE A 437 8.25 19.16 -6.76
C ILE A 437 7.66 19.03 -8.17
N LEU A 438 6.97 17.91 -8.42
CA LEU A 438 6.31 17.65 -9.69
C LEU A 438 5.23 18.69 -9.96
N ASP A 439 4.42 19.04 -8.95
CA ASP A 439 3.38 20.07 -9.08
C ASP A 439 3.98 21.44 -9.37
N HIS A 440 5.09 21.79 -8.71
CA HIS A 440 5.79 23.04 -8.97
C HIS A 440 6.38 23.10 -10.38
N LEU A 441 6.86 21.98 -10.93
CA LEU A 441 7.32 21.90 -12.31
C LEU A 441 6.15 22.03 -13.30
N ILE A 442 5.04 21.33 -13.05
CA ILE A 442 3.80 21.45 -13.84
C ILE A 442 3.34 22.91 -13.85
N LYS A 443 3.27 23.54 -12.67
CA LYS A 443 2.85 24.93 -12.51
C LYS A 443 3.79 25.89 -13.22
N SER A 444 5.09 25.68 -13.14
CA SER A 444 6.10 26.47 -13.85
C SER A 444 5.92 26.38 -15.36
N LEU A 445 5.66 25.18 -15.88
CA LEU A 445 5.39 24.96 -17.30
C LEU A 445 4.10 25.66 -17.75
N GLN A 446 3.00 25.47 -17.01
CA GLN A 446 1.70 26.10 -17.29
C GLN A 446 1.82 27.62 -17.28
N THR A 447 2.44 28.19 -16.24
CA THR A 447 2.63 29.64 -16.08
C THR A 447 3.47 30.21 -17.23
N THR A 448 4.51 29.48 -17.64
CA THR A 448 5.35 29.86 -18.79
C THR A 448 4.55 29.84 -20.09
N CYS A 449 3.77 28.79 -20.34
CA CYS A 449 2.97 28.68 -21.55
C CYS A 449 1.90 29.76 -21.61
N LEU A 450 1.20 30.02 -20.50
CA LEU A 450 0.18 31.07 -20.41
C LEU A 450 0.79 32.47 -20.60
N SER A 451 1.85 32.79 -19.87
CA SER A 451 2.47 34.14 -19.87
C SER A 451 3.12 34.52 -21.21
N TYR A 452 3.47 33.52 -22.02
CA TYR A 452 4.10 33.71 -23.32
C TYR A 452 3.19 33.24 -24.46
N SER A 453 1.94 32.89 -24.20
CA SER A 453 0.98 32.39 -25.19
C SER A 453 1.56 31.24 -26.04
N ILE A 454 2.25 30.31 -25.40
CA ILE A 454 2.82 29.12 -26.03
C ILE A 454 1.74 28.03 -26.01
N THR A 455 1.39 27.51 -27.17
CA THR A 455 0.54 26.32 -27.26
C THR A 455 1.45 25.10 -27.27
N LEU A 456 1.48 24.33 -26.18
CA LEU A 456 2.38 23.19 -26.03
C LEU A 456 1.62 21.87 -26.18
N GLN A 457 2.18 20.97 -26.98
CA GLN A 457 1.78 19.56 -27.05
C GLN A 457 3.03 18.69 -26.98
N ALA A 458 2.95 17.55 -26.31
CA ALA A 458 4.00 16.55 -26.26
C ALA A 458 3.62 15.30 -27.07
N VAL A 459 4.62 14.67 -27.69
CA VAL A 459 4.47 13.45 -28.47
C VAL A 459 5.58 12.49 -28.09
N TRP A 460 5.20 11.23 -27.84
CA TRP A 460 6.17 10.18 -27.59
C TRP A 460 6.86 9.80 -28.90
N VAL A 461 8.18 9.65 -28.84
CA VAL A 461 8.99 9.09 -29.92
C VAL A 461 9.80 7.94 -29.38
N ASP A 462 10.16 7.00 -30.26
CA ASP A 462 11.12 5.98 -29.90
C ASP A 462 12.50 6.59 -29.59
N ARG A 463 13.29 5.82 -28.85
CA ARG A 463 14.63 6.23 -28.45
C ARG A 463 15.54 6.51 -29.65
N GLU A 464 15.36 5.74 -30.73
CA GLU A 464 16.14 5.90 -31.96
C GLU A 464 15.94 7.29 -32.59
N ARG A 465 14.70 7.80 -32.61
CA ARG A 465 14.42 9.16 -33.10
C ARG A 465 14.80 10.25 -32.11
N ASN A 466 14.96 9.93 -30.82
CA ASN A 466 15.42 10.89 -29.79
C ASN A 466 16.95 10.88 -29.57
N THR A 467 17.71 10.12 -30.36
CA THR A 467 19.17 9.94 -30.18
C THR A 467 19.95 11.25 -30.08
N LEU A 468 19.58 12.29 -30.84
CA LEU A 468 20.25 13.58 -30.80
C LEU A 468 20.08 14.31 -29.46
N ALA A 469 18.95 14.14 -28.78
CA ALA A 469 18.74 14.69 -27.45
C ALA A 469 19.52 13.86 -26.40
N ASP A 470 19.60 12.54 -26.57
CA ASP A 470 20.42 11.64 -25.72
C ASP A 470 21.92 11.99 -25.79
N LEU A 471 22.45 12.32 -26.99
CA LEU A 471 23.81 12.85 -27.10
C LEU A 471 24.01 14.13 -26.26
N LEU A 472 23.05 15.05 -26.29
CA LEU A 472 23.13 16.28 -25.50
C LEU A 472 23.01 16.00 -24.00
N SER A 473 22.13 15.09 -23.57
CA SER A 473 21.94 14.75 -22.16
C SER A 473 23.20 14.09 -21.57
N ARG A 474 23.97 13.36 -22.40
CA ARG A 474 25.26 12.73 -22.07
C ARG A 474 26.49 13.62 -22.25
N LYS A 475 26.33 14.90 -22.61
CA LYS A 475 27.45 15.84 -22.86
C LYS A 475 28.26 15.57 -24.13
N GLU A 476 27.78 14.76 -25.05
CA GLU A 476 28.44 14.47 -26.34
C GLU A 476 28.21 15.58 -27.37
N THR A 477 28.49 16.84 -27.00
CA THR A 477 28.16 18.04 -27.79
C THR A 477 28.87 18.10 -29.14
N ILE A 478 30.12 17.62 -29.22
CA ILE A 478 30.90 17.56 -30.46
C ILE A 478 30.20 16.65 -31.48
N ARG A 479 29.73 15.49 -31.03
CA ARG A 479 29.03 14.51 -31.85
C ARG A 479 27.64 15.01 -32.28
N PHE A 480 26.95 15.71 -31.40
CA PHE A 480 25.70 16.40 -31.76
C PHE A 480 25.94 17.43 -32.87
N CYS A 481 26.92 18.33 -32.70
CA CYS A 481 27.20 19.39 -33.68
C CYS A 481 27.69 18.84 -35.03
N SER A 482 28.44 17.73 -35.05
CA SER A 482 28.84 17.08 -36.31
C SER A 482 27.66 16.46 -37.05
N THR A 483 26.68 15.92 -36.30
CA THR A 483 25.48 15.29 -36.87
C THR A 483 24.41 16.31 -37.29
N VAL A 484 24.42 17.51 -36.69
CA VAL A 484 23.47 18.59 -36.99
C VAL A 484 24.23 19.84 -37.46
N PRO A 485 24.62 19.94 -38.75
CA PRO A 485 25.37 21.09 -39.28
C PRO A 485 24.65 22.43 -39.14
N LYS A 486 23.32 22.40 -39.01
CA LYS A 486 22.47 23.58 -38.79
C LYS A 486 22.43 24.03 -37.32
N ALA A 487 23.12 23.34 -36.42
CA ALA A 487 23.19 23.71 -35.02
C ALA A 487 23.85 25.09 -34.85
N ALA A 488 23.31 25.89 -33.94
CA ALA A 488 23.93 27.13 -33.53
C ALA A 488 25.33 26.85 -32.96
N LEU A 489 26.32 27.68 -33.33
CA LEU A 489 27.71 27.52 -32.89
C LEU A 489 27.85 27.47 -31.37
N TYR A 490 27.03 28.24 -30.66
CA TYR A 490 27.05 28.31 -29.20
C TYR A 490 25.76 27.74 -28.60
N LYS A 491 25.91 26.97 -27.52
CA LYS A 491 24.77 26.47 -26.74
C LYS A 491 23.97 27.62 -26.13
N THR A 492 22.66 27.44 -26.02
CA THR A 492 21.82 28.30 -25.17
C THR A 492 22.10 27.96 -23.71
N LYS A 493 22.37 28.96 -22.88
CA LYS A 493 22.43 28.79 -21.42
C LYS A 493 21.04 28.49 -20.87
N ALA A 494 20.88 27.39 -20.12
CA ALA A 494 19.62 27.12 -19.46
C ALA A 494 19.32 28.18 -18.39
N LYS A 495 18.05 28.53 -18.26
CA LYS A 495 17.60 29.46 -17.22
C LYS A 495 17.16 28.68 -16.00
N LYS A 496 17.66 29.09 -14.82
CA LYS A 496 17.23 28.50 -13.55
C LYS A 496 15.74 28.77 -13.32
N LEU A 497 15.00 27.70 -13.00
CA LEU A 497 13.62 27.80 -12.54
C LEU A 497 13.63 28.25 -11.07
N SER A 498 12.75 29.21 -10.73
CA SER A 498 12.56 29.63 -9.34
C SER A 498 11.54 28.69 -8.69
N ILE A 499 12.00 27.51 -8.31
CA ILE A 499 11.18 26.51 -7.61
C ILE A 499 11.67 26.45 -6.16
N PRO A 500 10.77 26.48 -5.16
CA PRO A 500 11.16 26.24 -3.78
C PRO A 500 11.62 24.79 -3.65
N TRP A 501 12.93 24.58 -3.65
CA TRP A 501 13.56 23.26 -3.44
C TRP A 501 13.50 22.80 -1.97
N SER A 502 13.08 23.70 -1.08
CA SER A 502 13.00 23.48 0.36
C SER A 502 11.56 23.36 0.82
N GLN A 503 11.12 22.13 1.10
CA GLN A 503 10.15 21.69 2.12
C GLN A 503 9.35 20.48 1.58
N HIS A 504 9.56 19.33 2.22
CA HIS A 504 8.95 18.01 1.95
C HIS A 504 9.57 17.20 0.80
N ALA A 505 10.82 16.77 1.00
CA ALA A 505 11.29 15.54 0.38
C ALA A 505 10.70 14.35 1.16
N LEU A 506 9.77 13.65 0.49
CA LEU A 506 9.10 12.38 0.85
C LEU A 506 8.19 12.36 2.09
#